data_AF-A0A9P8TVS9-F1
#
_entry.id   AF-A0A9P8TVS9-F1
#
_cell.length_a   1.000
_cell.length_b   1.000
_cell.length_c   1.000
_cell.angle_alpha   90.00
_cell.angle_beta   90.00
_cell.angle_gamma   90.00
#
_symmetry.space_group_name_H-M   'P 1'
#
loop_
_entity.id
_entity.type
_entity.pdbx_description
1 polymer ?
#
loop_
_entity_poly.entity_id
_entity_poly.type
_entity_poly.pdbx_seq_one_letter_code
_entity_poly.pdbx_strand_id
1 'polypeptide(L)'
;MEGLTRRHFFFHDQPEHAAEKESCHFCQLRAFPIHKDMPVTIVNAKDQAVIPPNFRFIDRMVLGQGVEPAEDSFRSGCSCESDGDCQYMGCLCLADLADQESSSGDDDDDDDNDGGEVKGANGGRPVKKRRRGRKAYAYHTHGVKAGLLRSKMLNSKEPLYECHAGCSCSQGCPNRVVERGRTIPLQIFRTDDRGWGVHAQVAIKRGQFVDRYLGEIITSAEADRRRAAAAVSKRKDVYLFALDKFTDPESLDPRLKGPPLEVDGEFLSGPTRFINHSCEPNLRIFARVGDHADKHIHDLALFAIRDIPRGEELTFDYVDGVTDDGGEMEGGNGGGVMTKCLCGSRRCRGFLW
;
A
#
# COMPACT_ATOMS: atom_id res chain seq x y z
N MET A 1 -7.87 -20.12 -19.91
CA MET A 1 -6.52 -19.59 -19.57
C MET A 1 -5.43 -20.15 -20.48
N GLU A 2 -5.39 -21.45 -20.73
CA GLU A 2 -4.35 -22.15 -21.50
C GLU A 2 -4.05 -21.52 -22.89
N GLY A 3 -5.08 -21.10 -23.63
CA GLY A 3 -4.91 -20.43 -24.92
C GLY A 3 -4.15 -19.10 -24.85
N LEU A 4 -4.37 -18.27 -23.81
CA LEU A 4 -3.66 -17.01 -23.61
C LEU A 4 -2.20 -17.26 -23.22
N THR A 5 -1.99 -18.23 -22.33
CA THR A 5 -0.67 -18.69 -21.90
C THR A 5 0.14 -19.18 -23.10
N ARG A 6 -0.46 -20.03 -23.96
CA ARG A 6 0.16 -20.49 -25.20
C ARG A 6 0.47 -19.33 -26.15
N ARG A 7 -0.47 -18.39 -26.33
CA ARG A 7 -0.26 -17.23 -27.19
C ARG A 7 0.94 -16.38 -26.72
N HIS A 8 1.05 -16.15 -25.42
CA HIS A 8 2.19 -15.47 -24.82
C HIS A 8 3.51 -16.21 -25.06
N PHE A 9 3.62 -17.45 -24.58
CA PHE A 9 4.90 -18.15 -24.53
C PHE A 9 5.45 -18.57 -25.90
N PHE A 10 4.60 -18.80 -26.90
CA PHE A 10 5.05 -19.29 -28.20
C PHE A 10 5.18 -18.20 -29.27
N PHE A 11 4.47 -17.08 -29.14
CA PHE A 11 4.38 -16.09 -30.22
C PHE A 11 4.91 -14.72 -29.84
N HIS A 12 4.88 -14.32 -28.56
CA HIS A 12 5.24 -12.95 -28.20
C HIS A 12 6.74 -12.69 -28.19
N ASP A 13 7.61 -13.70 -28.33
CA ASP A 13 9.03 -13.44 -28.61
C ASP A 13 9.32 -13.21 -30.11
N GLN A 14 8.30 -13.30 -30.98
CA GLN A 14 8.43 -13.10 -32.42
C GLN A 14 8.06 -11.66 -32.84
N PRO A 15 8.81 -11.01 -33.74
CA PRO A 15 8.56 -9.62 -34.16
C PRO A 15 7.16 -9.39 -34.76
N GLU A 16 6.62 -10.38 -35.46
CA GLU A 16 5.31 -10.34 -36.11
C GLU A 16 4.13 -10.21 -35.13
N HIS A 17 4.34 -10.52 -33.85
CA HIS A 17 3.36 -10.36 -32.78
C HIS A 17 3.70 -9.23 -31.80
N ALA A 18 4.61 -8.32 -32.16
CA ALA A 18 5.04 -7.24 -31.27
C ALA A 18 3.87 -6.33 -30.82
N ALA A 19 2.93 -6.02 -31.71
CA ALA A 19 1.75 -5.21 -31.42
C ALA A 19 0.81 -5.86 -30.36
N GLU A 20 0.87 -7.17 -30.18
CA GLU A 20 0.05 -7.87 -29.17
C GLU A 20 0.62 -7.73 -27.75
N LYS A 21 1.91 -7.40 -27.61
CA LYS A 21 2.59 -7.34 -26.30
C LYS A 21 1.96 -6.34 -25.36
N GLU A 22 1.60 -5.17 -25.86
CA GLU A 22 1.00 -4.09 -25.06
C GLU A 22 -0.33 -4.51 -24.45
N SER A 23 -1.07 -5.41 -25.11
CA SER A 23 -2.36 -5.91 -24.65
C SER A 23 -2.28 -7.22 -23.87
N CYS A 24 -1.11 -7.84 -23.80
CA CYS A 24 -0.90 -9.10 -23.10
C CYS A 24 -0.50 -8.88 -21.64
N HIS A 25 -1.33 -9.36 -20.71
CA HIS A 25 -1.05 -9.25 -19.27
C HIS A 25 0.26 -9.91 -18.85
N PHE A 26 0.63 -11.04 -19.45
CA PHE A 26 1.90 -11.71 -19.14
C PHE A 26 3.10 -10.87 -19.61
N CYS A 27 3.03 -10.22 -20.77
CA CYS A 27 4.06 -9.29 -21.24
C CYS A 27 4.16 -8.07 -20.31
N GLN A 28 3.03 -7.50 -19.90
CA GLN A 28 3.00 -6.36 -18.96
C GLN A 28 3.68 -6.72 -17.63
N LEU A 29 3.31 -7.87 -17.03
CA LEU A 29 3.93 -8.34 -15.78
C LEU A 29 5.43 -8.62 -15.94
N ARG A 30 5.86 -9.18 -17.08
CA ARG A 30 7.28 -9.45 -17.38
C ARG A 30 8.10 -8.18 -17.61
N ALA A 31 7.46 -7.08 -17.98
CA ALA A 31 8.11 -5.79 -18.18
C ALA A 31 8.44 -5.07 -16.86
N PHE A 32 7.87 -5.50 -15.73
CA PHE A 32 8.17 -4.90 -14.43
C PHE A 32 9.64 -5.11 -14.05
N PRO A 33 10.34 -4.07 -13.55
CA PRO A 33 11.77 -4.16 -13.23
C PRO A 33 12.14 -5.32 -12.29
N ILE A 34 11.27 -5.59 -11.32
CA ILE A 34 11.47 -6.62 -10.30
C ILE A 34 10.93 -8.00 -10.70
N HIS A 35 10.39 -8.18 -11.92
CA HIS A 35 9.70 -9.43 -12.29
C HIS A 35 10.58 -10.66 -12.15
N LYS A 36 11.88 -10.55 -12.46
CA LYS A 36 12.83 -11.67 -12.42
C LYS A 36 12.98 -12.25 -11.01
N ASP A 37 13.07 -11.38 -10.02
CA ASP A 37 13.33 -11.77 -8.62
C ASP A 37 12.02 -11.92 -7.84
N MET A 38 11.04 -11.07 -8.14
CA MET A 38 9.74 -10.98 -7.48
C MET A 38 8.62 -11.07 -8.53
N PRO A 39 8.38 -12.22 -9.16
CA PRO A 39 7.36 -12.34 -10.19
C PRO A 39 5.94 -12.17 -9.63
N VAL A 40 5.04 -11.70 -10.51
CA VAL A 40 3.61 -11.90 -10.36
C VAL A 40 3.20 -12.95 -11.39
N THR A 41 2.55 -14.02 -10.94
CA THR A 41 2.04 -15.09 -11.81
C THR A 41 0.52 -15.12 -11.80
N ILE A 42 -0.09 -15.68 -12.85
CA ILE A 42 -1.55 -15.82 -12.96
C ILE A 42 -1.85 -17.29 -13.22
N VAL A 43 -2.74 -17.89 -12.42
CA VAL A 43 -3.16 -19.29 -12.55
C VAL A 43 -4.67 -19.43 -12.45
N ASN A 44 -5.24 -20.33 -13.24
CA ASN A 44 -6.65 -20.70 -13.14
C ASN A 44 -6.82 -22.19 -13.42
N ALA A 45 -7.18 -22.94 -12.39
CA ALA A 45 -7.47 -24.37 -12.45
C ALA A 45 -8.95 -24.68 -12.15
N LYS A 46 -9.81 -23.66 -12.03
CA LYS A 46 -11.21 -23.79 -11.58
C LYS A 46 -12.20 -23.64 -12.72
N ASP A 47 -11.98 -22.66 -13.60
CA ASP A 47 -12.90 -22.36 -14.70
C ASP A 47 -12.15 -21.81 -15.93
N GLN A 48 -12.89 -21.33 -16.93
CA GLN A 48 -12.33 -20.74 -18.15
C GLN A 48 -12.15 -19.21 -18.07
N ALA A 49 -12.38 -18.59 -16.91
CA ALA A 49 -12.26 -17.14 -16.77
C ALA A 49 -10.82 -16.67 -17.02
N VAL A 50 -10.72 -15.47 -17.57
CA VAL A 50 -9.47 -14.76 -17.82
C VAL A 50 -9.57 -13.36 -17.22
N ILE A 51 -8.42 -12.72 -16.96
CA ILE A 51 -8.41 -11.30 -16.60
C ILE A 51 -8.98 -10.52 -17.79
N PRO A 52 -9.88 -9.54 -17.57
CA PRO A 52 -10.48 -8.76 -18.67
C PRO A 52 -9.41 -8.17 -19.61
N PRO A 53 -9.54 -8.32 -20.95
CA PRO A 53 -8.52 -7.88 -21.90
C PRO A 53 -8.20 -6.37 -21.87
N ASN A 54 -9.16 -5.57 -21.41
CA ASN A 54 -9.05 -4.12 -21.23
C ASN A 54 -8.34 -3.73 -19.92
N PHE A 55 -8.10 -4.67 -19.01
CA PHE A 55 -7.28 -4.41 -17.83
C PHE A 55 -5.79 -4.26 -18.21
N ARG A 56 -5.08 -3.41 -17.48
CA ARG A 56 -3.65 -3.14 -17.64
C ARG A 56 -2.93 -3.19 -16.29
N PHE A 57 -1.84 -3.93 -16.24
CA PHE A 57 -0.94 -3.93 -15.09
C PHE A 57 -0.03 -2.69 -15.13
N ILE A 58 0.10 -1.99 -14.01
CA ILE A 58 0.98 -0.82 -13.82
C ILE A 58 1.90 -1.02 -12.62
N ASP A 59 3.07 -0.39 -12.63
CA ASP A 59 4.08 -0.45 -11.57
C ASP A 59 4.14 0.82 -10.69
N ARG A 60 3.38 1.86 -11.07
CA ARG A 60 3.31 3.17 -10.41
C ARG A 60 1.90 3.75 -10.52
N MET A 61 1.58 4.72 -9.67
CA MET A 61 0.33 5.49 -9.79
C MET A 61 0.28 6.26 -11.10
N VAL A 62 -0.91 6.38 -11.67
CA VAL A 62 -1.19 7.25 -12.82
C VAL A 62 -1.99 8.45 -12.32
N LEU A 63 -1.55 9.67 -12.61
CA LEU A 63 -2.32 10.86 -12.25
C LEU A 63 -3.35 11.15 -13.34
N GLY A 64 -4.62 11.21 -12.96
CA GLY A 64 -5.73 11.55 -13.83
C GLY A 64 -5.81 13.05 -14.11
N GLN A 65 -6.72 13.43 -15.01
CA GLN A 65 -6.90 14.83 -15.37
C GLN A 65 -7.33 15.68 -14.16
N GLY A 66 -6.63 16.80 -13.94
CA GLY A 66 -6.90 17.73 -12.84
C GLY A 66 -6.27 17.31 -11.50
N VAL A 67 -5.46 16.25 -11.49
CA VAL A 67 -4.65 15.85 -10.33
C VAL A 67 -3.19 16.15 -10.62
N GLU A 68 -2.59 16.98 -9.78
CA GLU A 68 -1.19 17.38 -9.90
C GLU A 68 -0.43 17.08 -8.59
N PRO A 69 0.84 16.68 -8.67
CA PRO A 69 1.71 16.64 -7.52
C PRO A 69 2.02 18.07 -7.04
N ALA A 70 2.60 18.18 -5.85
CA ALA A 70 3.17 19.44 -5.40
C ALA A 70 4.26 19.92 -6.37
N GLU A 71 4.31 21.24 -6.56
CA GLU A 71 5.39 21.86 -7.32
C GLU A 71 6.75 21.57 -6.66
N ASP A 72 7.80 21.45 -7.47
CA ASP A 72 9.15 21.15 -7.01
C ASP A 72 9.66 22.16 -5.96
N SER A 73 9.15 23.39 -5.96
CA SER A 73 9.48 24.47 -5.00
C SER A 73 9.04 24.18 -3.56
N PHE A 74 8.00 23.35 -3.37
CA PHE A 74 7.50 22.95 -2.05
C PHE A 74 8.09 21.63 -1.56
N ARG A 75 8.83 20.92 -2.41
CA ARG A 75 9.42 19.63 -2.04
C ARG A 75 10.51 19.81 -1.01
N SER A 76 10.43 19.03 0.06
CA SER A 76 11.41 19.08 1.16
C SER A 76 11.82 17.68 1.58
N GLY A 77 13.07 17.32 1.30
CA GLY A 77 13.67 16.08 1.78
C GLY A 77 14.63 16.30 2.93
N CYS A 78 14.96 15.23 3.66
CA CYS A 78 15.94 15.32 4.73
C CYS A 78 17.37 15.54 4.22
N SER A 79 18.18 16.15 5.07
CA SER A 79 19.62 16.37 4.87
C SER A 79 20.48 15.49 5.79
N CYS A 80 19.98 14.32 6.16
CA CYS A 80 20.68 13.36 7.01
C CYS A 80 22.05 12.99 6.42
N GLU A 81 23.08 12.91 7.27
CA GLU A 81 24.45 12.57 6.87
C GLU A 81 24.60 11.10 6.50
N SER A 82 23.83 10.23 7.16
CA SER A 82 23.79 8.80 6.86
C SER A 82 22.36 8.28 6.80
N ASP A 83 22.16 7.20 6.04
CA ASP A 83 20.89 6.47 5.96
C ASP A 83 20.36 6.08 7.35
N GLY A 84 21.27 5.70 8.26
CA GLY A 84 20.92 5.34 9.63
C GLY A 84 20.40 6.51 10.47
N ASP A 85 20.63 7.76 10.07
CA ASP A 85 20.10 8.92 10.81
C ASP A 85 18.62 9.17 10.52
N CYS A 86 18.09 8.62 9.41
CA CYS A 86 16.70 8.77 9.01
C CYS A 86 15.71 8.04 9.93
N GLN A 87 16.18 7.28 10.93
CA GLN A 87 15.34 6.57 11.89
C GLN A 87 14.97 7.40 13.14
N TYR A 88 15.58 8.56 13.31
CA TYR A 88 15.47 9.38 14.51
C TYR A 88 14.69 10.66 14.27
N MET A 89 14.09 11.21 15.32
CA MET A 89 13.34 12.48 15.32
C MET A 89 14.05 13.69 14.68
N GLY A 90 15.39 13.65 14.55
CA GLY A 90 16.15 14.69 13.85
C GLY A 90 16.03 14.66 12.32
N CYS A 91 15.42 13.63 11.74
CA CYS A 91 15.15 13.53 10.31
C CYS A 91 13.94 14.38 9.94
N LEU A 92 14.09 15.30 8.98
CA LEU A 92 13.02 16.20 8.53
C LEU A 92 11.76 15.43 8.08
N CYS A 93 11.92 14.26 7.47
CA CYS A 93 10.78 13.44 7.01
C CYS A 93 9.88 12.98 8.16
N LEU A 94 10.34 13.00 9.42
CA LEU A 94 9.58 12.59 10.60
C LEU A 94 9.06 13.78 11.43
N ALA A 95 9.17 15.01 10.93
CA ALA A 95 8.85 16.22 11.68
C ALA A 95 7.39 16.24 12.20
N ASP A 96 6.43 15.84 11.36
CA ASP A 96 5.00 15.78 11.71
C ASP A 96 4.66 14.82 12.87
N LEU A 97 5.52 13.82 13.14
CA LEU A 97 5.35 12.91 14.28
C LEU A 97 5.77 13.59 15.60
N ALA A 98 6.67 14.57 15.53
CA ALA A 98 7.18 15.30 16.70
C ALA A 98 6.08 16.11 17.39
N ASP A 99 5.18 16.66 16.59
CA ASP A 99 4.11 17.52 17.07
C ASP A 99 2.98 16.72 17.73
N GLN A 100 2.83 15.43 17.39
CA GLN A 100 1.78 14.53 17.87
C GLN A 100 2.14 13.85 19.22
N GLU A 101 3.42 13.59 19.50
CA GLU A 101 3.86 12.83 20.69
C GLU A 101 4.03 13.67 21.97
N SER A 102 3.51 14.90 22.01
CA SER A 102 3.46 15.69 23.26
C SER A 102 2.43 15.18 24.27
N SER A 103 1.64 14.13 23.95
CA SER A 103 0.54 13.63 24.81
C SER A 103 0.53 12.14 25.17
N SER A 104 1.50 11.31 24.80
CA SER A 104 1.53 9.89 25.18
C SER A 104 2.89 9.47 25.70
N GLY A 105 3.02 9.46 27.03
CA GLY A 105 4.07 8.73 27.72
C GLY A 105 3.57 7.32 27.97
N ASP A 106 3.98 6.37 27.12
CA ASP A 106 3.91 4.95 27.43
C ASP A 106 5.18 4.27 26.93
N ASP A 107 5.73 3.47 27.83
CA ASP A 107 7.07 2.91 27.81
C ASP A 107 7.32 1.96 26.64
N ASP A 108 8.55 2.03 26.16
CA ASP A 108 9.12 1.17 25.13
C ASP A 108 9.11 -0.32 25.58
N ASP A 109 8.25 -1.14 24.98
CA ASP A 109 8.56 -2.57 24.75
C ASP A 109 9.53 -2.68 23.54
N ASP A 110 10.60 -1.88 23.54
CA ASP A 110 11.72 -2.04 22.61
C ASP A 110 12.54 -3.25 23.09
N ASP A 111 12.24 -4.41 22.52
CA ASP A 111 13.08 -5.62 22.52
C ASP A 111 14.37 -5.44 21.65
N ASP A 112 14.80 -4.18 21.45
CA ASP A 112 16.05 -3.78 20.79
C ASP A 112 17.11 -3.52 21.88
N ASN A 113 17.44 -4.54 22.67
CA ASN A 113 18.57 -4.50 23.61
C ASN A 113 19.91 -4.45 22.85
N ASP A 114 20.33 -3.26 22.38
CA ASP A 114 21.71 -2.98 21.97
C ASP A 114 22.60 -2.78 23.21
N GLY A 115 22.65 -3.81 24.05
CA GLY A 115 23.55 -3.95 25.19
C GLY A 115 24.90 -4.52 24.76
N GLY A 116 25.54 -3.93 23.75
CA GLY A 116 26.91 -4.27 23.38
C GLY A 116 27.92 -3.64 24.34
N GLU A 117 28.21 -4.31 25.47
CA GLU A 117 29.37 -3.98 26.31
C GLU A 117 30.67 -4.19 25.51
N VAL A 118 31.19 -3.11 24.91
CA VAL A 118 32.60 -3.07 24.50
C VAL A 118 33.44 -2.85 25.76
N LYS A 119 33.98 -3.93 26.33
CA LYS A 119 35.06 -3.85 27.32
C LYS A 119 36.32 -3.30 26.65
N GLY A 120 36.43 -1.98 26.62
CA GLY A 120 37.63 -1.26 26.21
C GLY A 120 38.69 -1.31 27.31
N ALA A 121 39.61 -2.27 27.21
CA ALA A 121 40.88 -2.19 27.92
C ALA A 121 41.78 -1.16 27.20
N ASN A 122 41.68 0.12 27.58
CA ASN A 122 42.80 1.07 27.74
C ASN A 122 42.29 2.52 27.86
N GLY A 123 42.90 3.26 28.79
CA GLY A 123 42.52 4.62 29.22
C GLY A 123 42.66 5.71 28.15
N GLY A 124 41.65 5.83 27.27
CA GLY A 124 41.42 6.98 26.41
C GLY A 124 40.32 7.90 26.99
N ARG A 125 40.51 9.23 26.86
CA ARG A 125 39.50 10.26 27.23
C ARG A 125 38.11 9.91 26.68
N PRO A 126 37.02 10.16 27.43
CA PRO A 126 35.68 9.83 26.97
C PRO A 126 35.30 10.74 25.80
N VAL A 127 35.21 10.16 24.60
CA VAL A 127 34.51 10.78 23.48
C VAL A 127 33.04 10.80 23.87
N LYS A 128 32.45 12.00 24.04
CA LYS A 128 31.00 12.16 24.25
C LYS A 128 30.28 11.53 23.06
N LYS A 129 29.75 10.30 23.20
CA LYS A 129 28.77 9.77 22.26
C LYS A 129 27.65 10.80 22.18
N ARG A 130 27.42 11.41 21.01
CA ARG A 130 26.21 12.20 20.74
C ARG A 130 25.05 11.31 21.20
N ARG A 131 24.20 11.79 22.13
CA ARG A 131 22.96 11.09 22.48
C ARG A 131 22.21 10.91 21.18
N ARG A 132 22.19 9.69 20.64
CA ARG A 132 21.38 9.37 19.46
C ARG A 132 19.94 9.70 19.87
N GLY A 133 19.24 10.48 19.06
CA GLY A 133 17.88 10.93 19.35
C GLY A 133 16.92 9.75 19.54
N ARG A 134 15.69 10.01 20.01
CA ARG A 134 14.64 8.99 20.09
C ARG A 134 14.38 8.42 18.69
N LYS A 135 14.35 7.09 18.55
CA LYS A 135 13.91 6.41 17.31
C LYS A 135 12.42 6.66 17.15
N ALA A 136 11.96 7.01 15.94
CA ALA A 136 10.55 7.37 15.73
C ALA A 136 9.97 6.91 14.40
N TYR A 137 10.81 6.51 13.45
CA TYR A 137 10.32 5.98 12.19
C TYR A 137 9.56 4.64 12.38
N ALA A 138 8.76 4.29 11.39
CA ALA A 138 7.73 3.26 11.52
C ALA A 138 8.25 1.80 11.58
N TYR A 139 9.52 1.55 11.29
CA TYR A 139 10.05 0.19 11.07
C TYR A 139 11.01 -0.27 12.17
N HIS A 140 11.19 -1.58 12.28
CA HIS A 140 12.24 -2.18 13.10
C HIS A 140 13.62 -2.01 12.46
N THR A 141 14.63 -1.72 13.28
CA THR A 141 15.99 -1.35 12.83
C THR A 141 16.88 -2.54 12.53
N HIS A 142 16.85 -3.55 13.40
CA HIS A 142 17.81 -4.63 13.40
C HIS A 142 17.14 -5.97 13.70
N GLY A 143 17.95 -7.03 13.66
CA GLY A 143 17.52 -8.38 13.97
C GLY A 143 16.58 -8.97 12.94
N VAL A 144 15.87 -10.02 13.35
CA VAL A 144 14.99 -10.83 12.47
C VAL A 144 13.75 -10.07 11.99
N LYS A 145 13.45 -8.91 12.61
CA LYS A 145 12.32 -8.05 12.25
C LYS A 145 12.72 -6.83 11.44
N ALA A 146 14.01 -6.64 11.11
CA ALA A 146 14.47 -5.45 10.39
C ALA A 146 13.63 -5.17 9.12
N GLY A 147 13.13 -3.93 8.99
CA GLY A 147 12.27 -3.52 7.88
C GLY A 147 10.78 -3.89 8.01
N LEU A 148 10.40 -4.65 9.06
CA LEU A 148 8.99 -4.86 9.39
C LEU A 148 8.41 -3.64 10.12
N LEU A 149 7.14 -3.34 9.86
CA LEU A 149 6.37 -2.30 10.52
C LEU A 149 6.21 -2.62 12.01
N ARG A 150 6.48 -1.63 12.87
CA ARG A 150 6.39 -1.76 14.34
C ARG A 150 4.96 -2.06 14.79
N SER A 151 4.83 -2.83 15.87
CA SER A 151 3.52 -3.17 16.46
C SER A 151 2.68 -1.94 16.85
N LYS A 152 3.32 -0.86 17.35
CA LYS A 152 2.66 0.43 17.64
C LYS A 152 1.92 0.95 16.40
N MET A 153 2.61 0.97 15.26
CA MET A 153 2.05 1.45 14.00
C MET A 153 0.92 0.54 13.50
N LEU A 154 1.10 -0.79 13.56
CA LEU A 154 0.10 -1.77 13.12
C LEU A 154 -1.28 -1.60 13.80
N ASN A 155 -1.27 -1.20 15.06
CA ASN A 155 -2.47 -1.01 15.87
C ASN A 155 -2.99 0.44 15.86
N SER A 156 -2.26 1.37 15.24
CA SER A 156 -2.64 2.78 15.13
C SER A 156 -3.35 3.08 13.80
N LYS A 157 -3.87 4.30 13.66
CA LYS A 157 -4.28 4.88 12.37
C LYS A 157 -3.26 5.90 11.87
N GLU A 158 -2.07 5.99 12.46
CA GLU A 158 -1.08 6.99 12.09
C GLU A 158 -0.53 6.75 10.67
N PRO A 159 -0.27 7.81 9.89
CA PRO A 159 0.37 7.67 8.59
C PRO A 159 1.84 7.29 8.71
N LEU A 160 2.38 6.65 7.67
CA LEU A 160 3.78 6.27 7.57
C LEU A 160 4.54 7.35 6.81
N TYR A 161 5.42 8.08 7.49
CA TYR A 161 6.29 9.06 6.83
C TYR A 161 7.62 8.43 6.44
N GLU A 162 7.87 8.35 5.14
CA GLU A 162 9.10 7.81 4.58
C GLU A 162 9.98 8.89 3.96
N CYS A 163 11.27 8.57 3.80
CA CYS A 163 12.12 9.33 2.89
C CYS A 163 11.66 9.14 1.44
N HIS A 164 12.10 10.05 0.57
CA HIS A 164 11.69 10.13 -0.83
C HIS A 164 12.81 10.74 -1.68
N ALA A 165 12.59 10.88 -2.99
CA ALA A 165 13.62 11.31 -3.95
C ALA A 165 14.31 12.65 -3.63
N GLY A 166 13.67 13.54 -2.85
CA GLY A 166 14.27 14.81 -2.41
C GLY A 166 15.25 14.70 -1.23
N CYS A 167 15.38 13.53 -0.60
CA CYS A 167 16.24 13.33 0.56
C CYS A 167 17.69 13.01 0.16
N SER A 168 18.65 13.38 1.01
CA SER A 168 20.08 13.05 0.84
C SER A 168 20.43 11.58 1.06
N CYS A 169 19.55 10.80 1.68
CA CYS A 169 19.77 9.39 1.97
C CYS A 169 19.59 8.51 0.73
N SER A 170 20.27 7.37 0.71
CA SER A 170 20.28 6.44 -0.41
C SER A 170 19.02 5.57 -0.47
N GLN A 171 18.90 4.74 -1.52
CA GLN A 171 17.86 3.71 -1.64
C GLN A 171 17.95 2.62 -0.54
N GLY A 172 19.12 2.47 0.10
CA GLY A 172 19.33 1.62 1.26
C GLY A 172 18.77 2.19 2.57
N CYS A 173 18.22 3.41 2.56
CA CYS A 173 17.66 4.06 3.74
C CYS A 173 16.61 3.16 4.43
N PRO A 174 16.72 2.91 5.75
CA PRO A 174 15.76 2.07 6.47
C PRO A 174 14.33 2.65 6.44
N ASN A 175 14.17 3.95 6.16
CA ASN A 175 12.89 4.64 6.04
C ASN A 175 12.39 4.80 4.59
N ARG A 176 12.64 3.81 3.72
CA ARG A 176 12.17 3.76 2.31
C ARG A 176 11.57 2.39 1.95
N VAL A 177 10.88 1.74 2.88
CA VAL A 177 10.36 0.37 2.71
C VAL A 177 9.31 0.31 1.62
N VAL A 178 8.32 1.20 1.63
CA VAL A 178 7.25 1.24 0.64
C VAL A 178 7.76 1.76 -0.70
N GLU A 179 8.64 2.78 -0.68
CA GLU A 179 9.24 3.34 -1.91
C GLU A 179 9.97 2.28 -2.74
N ARG A 180 10.69 1.36 -2.09
CA ARG A 180 11.42 0.27 -2.76
C ARG A 180 10.51 -0.73 -3.48
N GLY A 181 9.21 -0.69 -3.22
CA GLY A 181 8.23 -1.57 -3.84
C GLY A 181 8.26 -3.00 -3.30
N ARG A 182 7.47 -3.85 -3.95
CA ARG A 182 7.21 -5.23 -3.51
C ARG A 182 8.48 -6.08 -3.46
N THR A 183 8.65 -6.80 -2.36
CA THR A 183 9.79 -7.72 -2.11
C THR A 183 9.36 -9.18 -1.95
N ILE A 184 8.13 -9.52 -2.34
CA ILE A 184 7.58 -10.88 -2.24
C ILE A 184 6.93 -11.33 -3.56
N PRO A 185 7.13 -12.57 -4.03
CA PRO A 185 6.44 -13.09 -5.20
C PRO A 185 4.95 -13.32 -4.91
N LEU A 186 4.11 -12.87 -5.84
CA LEU A 186 2.65 -13.00 -5.75
C LEU A 186 2.10 -13.90 -6.86
N GLN A 187 0.98 -14.54 -6.57
CA GLN A 187 0.22 -15.31 -7.54
C GLN A 187 -1.25 -14.91 -7.48
N ILE A 188 -1.75 -14.40 -8.62
CA ILE A 188 -3.17 -14.20 -8.86
C ILE A 188 -3.76 -15.55 -9.22
N PHE A 189 -4.79 -15.97 -8.50
CA PHE A 189 -5.42 -17.28 -8.67
C PHE A 189 -6.93 -17.18 -8.74
N ARG A 190 -7.58 -18.20 -9.29
CA ARG A 190 -9.05 -18.30 -9.30
C ARG A 190 -9.53 -18.98 -8.02
N THR A 191 -10.31 -18.25 -7.23
CA THR A 191 -11.03 -18.77 -6.04
C THR A 191 -12.24 -19.59 -6.46
N ASP A 192 -12.85 -20.29 -5.51
CA ASP A 192 -14.06 -21.08 -5.75
C ASP A 192 -15.34 -20.24 -5.88
N ASP A 193 -15.43 -19.10 -5.19
CA ASP A 193 -16.69 -18.37 -4.97
C ASP A 193 -16.61 -16.84 -5.13
N ARG A 194 -15.42 -16.25 -5.10
CA ARG A 194 -15.21 -14.79 -5.08
C ARG A 194 -14.54 -14.25 -6.36
N GLY A 195 -14.30 -15.11 -7.33
CA GLY A 195 -13.62 -14.76 -8.57
C GLY A 195 -12.10 -14.84 -8.43
N TRP A 196 -11.38 -13.79 -8.79
CA TRP A 196 -9.92 -13.76 -8.65
C TRP A 196 -9.52 -13.46 -7.20
N GLY A 197 -8.41 -14.04 -6.75
CA GLY A 197 -7.78 -13.79 -5.46
C GLY A 197 -6.27 -13.66 -5.64
N VAL A 198 -5.56 -13.33 -4.55
CA VAL A 198 -4.10 -13.28 -4.53
C VAL A 198 -3.58 -14.06 -3.34
N HIS A 199 -2.51 -14.82 -3.52
CA HIS A 199 -1.71 -15.34 -2.42
C HIS A 199 -0.23 -15.11 -2.68
N ALA A 200 0.60 -15.19 -1.64
CA ALA A 200 2.04 -15.18 -1.79
C ALA A 200 2.60 -16.60 -2.00
N GLN A 201 3.72 -16.70 -2.72
CA GLN A 201 4.44 -17.96 -2.91
C GLN A 201 5.48 -18.23 -1.81
N VAL A 202 5.59 -17.33 -0.84
CA VAL A 202 6.44 -17.41 0.35
C VAL A 202 5.60 -17.05 1.58
N ALA A 203 6.08 -17.40 2.77
CA ALA A 203 5.46 -16.93 4.01
C ALA A 203 5.71 -15.43 4.19
N ILE A 204 4.74 -14.71 4.75
CA ILE A 204 4.82 -13.28 5.05
C ILE A 204 4.78 -13.11 6.57
N LYS A 205 5.65 -12.27 7.12
CA LYS A 205 5.68 -11.95 8.55
C LYS A 205 4.72 -10.82 8.91
N ARG A 206 4.19 -10.83 10.13
CA ARG A 206 3.46 -9.68 10.69
C ARG A 206 4.34 -8.43 10.58
N GLY A 207 3.76 -7.34 10.08
CA GLY A 207 4.44 -6.08 9.82
C GLY A 207 5.17 -6.03 8.46
N GLN A 208 5.15 -7.10 7.67
CA GLN A 208 5.82 -7.07 6.37
C GLN A 208 4.99 -6.32 5.32
N PHE A 209 5.64 -5.43 4.59
CA PHE A 209 5.07 -4.76 3.42
C PHE A 209 4.81 -5.78 2.30
N VAL A 210 3.61 -5.76 1.72
CA VAL A 210 3.20 -6.64 0.62
C VAL A 210 3.38 -5.93 -0.71
N ASP A 211 2.59 -4.89 -0.96
CA ASP A 211 2.62 -4.06 -2.17
C ASP A 211 1.70 -2.85 -1.95
N ARG A 212 1.66 -1.91 -2.90
CA ARG A 212 0.70 -0.79 -2.87
C ARG A 212 -0.59 -1.14 -3.60
N TYR A 213 -1.69 -0.51 -3.21
CA TYR A 213 -2.87 -0.41 -4.07
C TYR A 213 -2.61 0.68 -5.10
N LEU A 214 -2.56 0.31 -6.38
CA LEU A 214 -2.27 1.22 -7.48
C LEU A 214 -3.53 1.48 -8.31
N GLY A 215 -3.55 2.61 -9.01
CA GLY A 215 -4.61 2.93 -9.94
C GLY A 215 -4.39 4.28 -10.61
N GLU A 216 -5.45 4.76 -11.23
CA GLU A 216 -5.54 6.16 -11.65
C GLU A 216 -6.03 7.01 -10.47
N ILE A 217 -5.26 8.01 -10.06
CA ILE A 217 -5.70 8.99 -9.05
C ILE A 217 -6.61 9.99 -9.75
N ILE A 218 -7.86 10.08 -9.32
CA ILE A 218 -8.89 10.90 -9.91
C ILE A 218 -9.49 11.86 -8.88
N THR A 219 -10.10 12.94 -9.38
CA THR A 219 -10.85 13.87 -8.53
C THR A 219 -12.16 13.25 -8.06
N SER A 220 -12.68 13.71 -6.92
CA SER A 220 -13.99 13.27 -6.42
C SER A 220 -15.11 13.47 -7.46
N ALA A 221 -15.10 14.59 -8.21
CA ALA A 221 -16.07 14.82 -9.29
C ALA A 221 -15.99 13.78 -10.41
N GLU A 222 -14.78 13.34 -10.78
CA GLU A 222 -14.59 12.27 -11.76
C GLU A 222 -15.00 10.91 -11.19
N ALA A 223 -14.73 10.64 -9.92
CA ALA A 223 -15.18 9.43 -9.24
C ALA A 223 -16.72 9.33 -9.24
N ASP A 224 -17.41 10.41 -8.88
CA ASP A 224 -18.87 10.48 -8.90
C ASP A 224 -19.45 10.29 -10.29
N ARG A 225 -18.82 10.90 -11.31
CA ARG A 225 -19.20 10.70 -12.70
C ARG A 225 -19.07 9.23 -13.10
N ARG A 226 -17.98 8.55 -12.71
CA ARG A 226 -17.76 7.12 -12.99
C ARG A 226 -18.73 6.22 -12.21
N ARG A 227 -19.04 6.54 -10.95
CA ARG A 227 -20.08 5.84 -10.15
C ARG A 227 -21.44 5.92 -10.84
N ALA A 228 -21.86 7.13 -11.24
CA ALA A 228 -23.12 7.34 -11.95
C ALA A 228 -23.19 6.59 -13.29
N ALA A 229 -22.10 6.57 -14.05
CA ALA A 229 -22.03 5.82 -15.31
C ALA A 229 -22.06 4.29 -15.09
N ALA A 230 -21.54 3.81 -13.96
CA ALA A 230 -21.50 2.39 -13.60
C ALA A 230 -22.75 1.91 -12.83
N ALA A 231 -23.80 2.73 -12.73
CA ALA A 231 -25.02 2.42 -11.98
C ALA A 231 -25.69 1.08 -12.35
N VAL A 232 -25.43 0.58 -13.56
CA VAL A 232 -25.91 -0.72 -14.06
C VAL A 232 -25.05 -1.89 -13.57
N SER A 233 -23.72 -1.74 -13.48
CA SER A 233 -22.81 -2.82 -13.07
C SER A 233 -22.63 -2.93 -11.56
N LYS A 234 -22.89 -1.83 -10.80
CA LYS A 234 -22.84 -1.74 -9.33
C LYS A 234 -21.56 -2.29 -8.67
N ARG A 235 -20.47 -2.41 -9.43
CA ARG A 235 -19.16 -2.90 -8.95
C ARG A 235 -18.12 -1.80 -8.86
N LYS A 236 -18.48 -0.56 -9.19
CA LYS A 236 -17.50 0.53 -9.25
C LYS A 236 -16.89 0.84 -7.89
N ASP A 237 -17.70 0.83 -6.85
CA ASP A 237 -17.30 1.14 -5.48
C ASP A 237 -16.27 0.12 -4.93
N VAL A 238 -16.15 -1.06 -5.54
CA VAL A 238 -15.15 -2.08 -5.15
C VAL A 238 -13.72 -1.66 -5.51
N TYR A 239 -13.56 -0.79 -6.50
CA TYR A 239 -12.26 -0.45 -7.06
C TYR A 239 -11.84 1.00 -6.78
N LEU A 240 -12.63 1.73 -6.00
CA LEU A 240 -12.38 3.11 -5.62
C LEU A 240 -11.93 3.16 -4.16
N PHE A 241 -10.77 3.77 -3.91
CA PHE A 241 -10.26 4.01 -2.57
C PHE A 241 -9.97 5.49 -2.37
N ALA A 242 -10.61 6.11 -1.38
CA ALA A 242 -10.37 7.51 -1.04
C ALA A 242 -8.98 7.72 -0.44
N LEU A 243 -8.36 8.85 -0.77
CA LEU A 243 -7.11 9.36 -0.19
C LEU A 243 -7.44 10.40 0.89
N ASP A 244 -8.21 9.98 1.89
CA ASP A 244 -8.85 10.85 2.89
C ASP A 244 -8.06 10.99 4.19
N LYS A 245 -6.89 10.34 4.29
CA LYS A 245 -6.10 10.27 5.53
C LYS A 245 -5.78 11.65 6.12
N PHE A 246 -5.58 12.62 5.23
CA PHE A 246 -5.19 13.99 5.55
C PHE A 246 -6.27 15.01 5.21
N THR A 247 -7.49 14.57 4.87
CA THR A 247 -8.61 15.47 4.63
C THR A 247 -9.01 16.14 5.94
N ASP A 248 -8.90 17.46 5.96
CA ASP A 248 -9.20 18.30 7.11
C ASP A 248 -9.75 19.65 6.61
N PRO A 249 -11.03 19.96 6.87
CA PRO A 249 -11.65 21.24 6.47
C PRO A 249 -10.89 22.48 6.97
N GLU A 250 -10.16 22.36 8.08
CA GLU A 250 -9.39 23.45 8.69
C GLU A 250 -7.92 23.47 8.23
N SER A 251 -7.50 22.55 7.37
CA SER A 251 -6.12 22.47 6.87
C SER A 251 -5.69 23.75 6.18
N LEU A 252 -4.45 24.21 6.41
CA LEU A 252 -3.92 25.36 5.67
C LEU A 252 -3.66 25.06 4.19
N ASP A 253 -3.56 23.78 3.82
CA ASP A 253 -3.41 23.34 2.44
C ASP A 253 -4.79 23.20 1.77
N PRO A 254 -5.14 24.02 0.76
CA PRO A 254 -6.42 23.95 0.07
C PRO A 254 -6.73 22.58 -0.54
N ARG A 255 -5.70 21.79 -0.88
CA ARG A 255 -5.86 20.43 -1.46
C ARG A 255 -6.37 19.42 -0.44
N LEU A 256 -6.26 19.73 0.85
CA LEU A 256 -6.69 18.88 1.96
C LEU A 256 -8.06 19.29 2.55
N LYS A 257 -8.59 20.47 2.22
CA LYS A 257 -9.88 20.97 2.74
C LYS A 257 -11.10 20.32 2.09
N GLY A 258 -10.99 20.02 0.80
CA GLY A 258 -12.10 19.57 -0.03
C GLY A 258 -12.33 18.06 0.05
N PRO A 259 -13.27 17.55 -0.76
CA PRO A 259 -13.42 16.13 -0.98
C PRO A 259 -12.07 15.50 -1.38
N PRO A 260 -11.70 14.35 -0.80
CA PRO A 260 -10.44 13.69 -1.10
C PRO A 260 -10.37 13.27 -2.57
N LEU A 261 -9.15 13.11 -3.06
CA LEU A 261 -8.90 12.37 -4.30
C LEU A 261 -9.18 10.88 -4.08
N GLU A 262 -9.34 10.12 -5.15
CA GLU A 262 -9.59 8.68 -5.09
C GLU A 262 -8.67 7.92 -6.05
N VAL A 263 -8.30 6.70 -5.67
CA VAL A 263 -7.56 5.76 -6.53
C VAL A 263 -8.56 4.81 -7.19
N ASP A 264 -8.64 4.84 -8.51
CA ASP A 264 -9.46 3.96 -9.33
C ASP A 264 -8.62 2.83 -9.95
N GLY A 265 -8.79 1.62 -9.42
CA GLY A 265 -8.10 0.42 -9.85
C GLY A 265 -8.86 -0.41 -10.90
N GLU A 266 -10.02 0.04 -11.43
CA GLU A 266 -10.90 -0.84 -12.21
C GLU A 266 -10.22 -1.41 -13.46
N PHE A 267 -9.55 -0.56 -14.25
CA PHE A 267 -8.93 -0.92 -15.52
C PHE A 267 -7.40 -0.83 -15.53
N LEU A 268 -6.79 -0.10 -14.59
CA LEU A 268 -5.34 0.02 -14.47
C LEU A 268 -4.97 -0.18 -13.00
N SER A 269 -4.17 -1.20 -12.66
CA SER A 269 -3.73 -1.42 -11.27
C SER A 269 -2.56 -2.42 -11.16
N GLY A 270 -2.06 -2.61 -9.95
CA GLY A 270 -1.15 -3.68 -9.59
C GLY A 270 -1.87 -5.01 -9.28
N PRO A 271 -1.15 -6.03 -8.76
CA PRO A 271 -1.77 -7.30 -8.35
C PRO A 271 -2.75 -7.16 -7.18
N THR A 272 -2.59 -6.13 -6.34
CA THR A 272 -3.38 -5.87 -5.13
C THR A 272 -4.86 -5.60 -5.40
N ARG A 273 -5.22 -5.16 -6.61
CA ARG A 273 -6.62 -5.04 -7.07
C ARG A 273 -7.42 -6.35 -6.93
N PHE A 274 -6.75 -7.49 -7.03
CA PHE A 274 -7.38 -8.81 -6.99
C PHE A 274 -7.43 -9.40 -5.57
N ILE A 275 -6.97 -8.67 -4.55
CA ILE A 275 -7.07 -9.10 -3.15
C ILE A 275 -8.52 -8.97 -2.70
N ASN A 276 -9.09 -10.05 -2.17
CA ASN A 276 -10.49 -10.07 -1.76
C ASN A 276 -10.70 -9.43 -0.39
N HIS A 277 -11.95 -9.03 -0.15
CA HIS A 277 -12.42 -8.60 1.15
C HIS A 277 -12.44 -9.75 2.17
N SER A 278 -12.11 -9.45 3.44
CA SER A 278 -12.43 -10.28 4.60
C SER A 278 -12.77 -9.41 5.82
N CYS A 279 -13.79 -9.83 6.60
CA CYS A 279 -14.09 -9.21 7.90
C CYS A 279 -13.09 -9.61 9.00
N GLU A 280 -12.30 -10.67 8.78
CA GLU A 280 -11.14 -11.05 9.60
C GLU A 280 -9.91 -11.12 8.68
N PRO A 281 -9.38 -9.96 8.25
CA PRO A 281 -8.34 -9.90 7.24
C PRO A 281 -6.97 -10.33 7.76
N ASN A 282 -6.03 -10.52 6.83
CA ASN A 282 -4.61 -10.72 7.16
C ASN A 282 -3.72 -9.57 6.70
N LEU A 283 -4.25 -8.64 5.90
CA LEU A 283 -3.63 -7.38 5.52
C LEU A 283 -4.45 -6.17 5.99
N ARG A 284 -3.80 -5.01 6.08
CA ARG A 284 -4.42 -3.70 6.30
C ARG A 284 -3.71 -2.64 5.45
N ILE A 285 -4.45 -1.63 5.03
CA ILE A 285 -3.93 -0.48 4.29
C ILE A 285 -3.40 0.57 5.27
N PHE A 286 -2.23 1.13 4.95
CA PHE A 286 -1.65 2.26 5.65
C PHE A 286 -1.37 3.38 4.63
N ALA A 287 -1.70 4.61 5.00
CA ALA A 287 -1.32 5.78 4.22
C ALA A 287 0.18 6.01 4.36
N ARG A 288 0.93 5.98 3.26
CA ARG A 288 2.35 6.30 3.25
C ARG A 288 2.60 7.61 2.53
N VAL A 289 3.32 8.52 3.19
CA VAL A 289 3.72 9.82 2.65
C VAL A 289 5.22 9.78 2.38
N GLY A 290 5.60 10.10 1.15
CA GLY A 290 6.99 10.41 0.82
C GLY A 290 7.26 11.89 1.10
N ASP A 291 7.01 12.73 0.09
CA ASP A 291 7.09 14.18 0.26
C ASP A 291 5.89 14.69 1.05
N HIS A 292 6.14 15.52 2.06
CA HIS A 292 5.11 16.12 2.90
C HIS A 292 4.16 17.04 2.12
N ALA A 293 4.63 17.60 1.01
CA ALA A 293 3.80 18.41 0.13
C ALA A 293 2.79 17.57 -0.68
N ASP A 294 2.96 16.24 -0.72
CA ASP A 294 2.14 15.30 -1.50
C ASP A 294 1.19 14.46 -0.62
N LYS A 295 0.85 14.95 0.58
CA LYS A 295 -0.12 14.29 1.48
C LYS A 295 -1.47 14.00 0.82
N HIS A 296 -1.93 14.86 -0.09
CA HIS A 296 -3.20 14.70 -0.82
C HIS A 296 -3.20 13.55 -1.83
N ILE A 297 -2.02 13.04 -2.21
CA ILE A 297 -1.82 11.90 -3.13
C ILE A 297 -1.01 10.78 -2.47
N HIS A 298 -1.17 10.61 -1.15
CA HIS A 298 -0.44 9.60 -0.39
C HIS A 298 -0.60 8.18 -0.96
N ASP A 299 0.40 7.32 -0.78
CA ASP A 299 0.33 5.92 -1.18
C ASP A 299 -0.65 5.15 -0.29
N LEU A 300 -1.28 4.11 -0.85
CA LEU A 300 -2.06 3.11 -0.11
C LEU A 300 -1.22 1.82 0.02
N ALA A 301 -0.50 1.66 1.12
CA ALA A 301 0.45 0.56 1.32
C ALA A 301 -0.19 -0.60 2.11
N LEU A 302 -0.18 -1.82 1.56
CA LEU A 302 -0.68 -2.99 2.27
C LEU A 302 0.42 -3.65 3.12
N PHE A 303 0.15 -3.80 4.41
CA PHE A 303 1.01 -4.50 5.36
C PHE A 303 0.29 -5.69 5.97
N ALA A 304 1.02 -6.77 6.25
CA ALA A 304 0.50 -7.92 6.96
C ALA A 304 0.27 -7.59 8.45
N ILE A 305 -0.93 -7.86 8.96
CA ILE A 305 -1.29 -7.64 10.37
C ILE A 305 -1.11 -8.89 11.24
N ARG A 306 -0.76 -10.02 10.63
CA ARG A 306 -0.34 -11.27 11.28
C ARG A 306 0.61 -12.03 10.38
N ASP A 307 1.25 -13.08 10.91
CA ASP A 307 1.99 -14.02 10.06
C ASP A 307 1.01 -14.71 9.09
N ILE A 308 1.44 -14.84 7.84
CA ILE A 308 0.66 -15.43 6.73
C ILE A 308 1.49 -16.58 6.15
N PRO A 309 1.04 -17.84 6.27
CA PRO A 309 1.65 -18.98 5.63
C PRO A 309 1.66 -18.85 4.10
N ARG A 310 2.66 -19.48 3.45
CA ARG A 310 2.71 -19.61 2.00
C ARG A 310 1.39 -20.19 1.47
N GLY A 311 0.83 -19.57 0.43
CA GLY A 311 -0.38 -20.05 -0.24
C GLY A 311 -1.69 -19.70 0.47
N GLU A 312 -1.66 -19.06 1.63
CA GLU A 312 -2.86 -18.48 2.21
C GLU A 312 -3.32 -17.28 1.38
N GLU A 313 -4.63 -17.18 1.13
CA GLU A 313 -5.22 -16.05 0.41
C GLU A 313 -5.00 -14.75 1.19
N LEU A 314 -4.48 -13.73 0.51
CA LEU A 314 -4.38 -12.38 1.02
C LEU A 314 -5.76 -11.73 1.00
N THR A 315 -6.12 -11.06 2.09
CA THR A 315 -7.38 -10.35 2.25
C THR A 315 -7.21 -9.10 3.10
N PHE A 316 -7.98 -8.05 2.81
CA PHE A 316 -8.08 -6.86 3.67
C PHE A 316 -9.53 -6.45 3.86
N ASP A 317 -9.81 -5.63 4.87
CA ASP A 317 -11.13 -5.07 5.07
C ASP A 317 -11.29 -3.81 4.19
N TYR A 318 -12.22 -3.84 3.24
CA TYR A 318 -12.44 -2.76 2.27
C TYR A 318 -12.88 -1.44 2.93
N VAL A 319 -13.43 -1.49 4.14
CA VAL A 319 -13.91 -0.31 4.88
C VAL A 319 -13.15 -0.09 6.19
N ASP A 320 -12.06 -0.83 6.43
CA ASP A 320 -11.26 -0.78 7.68
C ASP A 320 -12.12 -0.82 8.97
N GLY A 321 -13.18 -1.64 8.96
CA GLY A 321 -14.10 -1.79 10.10
C GLY A 321 -15.09 -0.64 10.31
N VAL A 322 -15.13 0.36 9.42
CA VAL A 322 -16.18 1.39 9.42
C VAL A 322 -17.45 0.75 8.87
N THR A 323 -18.38 0.41 9.77
CA THR A 323 -19.76 0.15 9.39
C THR A 323 -20.50 1.48 9.39
N ASP A 324 -21.32 1.74 8.38
CA ASP A 324 -22.22 2.89 8.37
C ASP A 324 -23.29 2.65 9.46
N ASP A 325 -22.95 3.01 10.70
CA ASP A 325 -23.80 2.85 11.87
C ASP A 325 -24.90 3.93 11.83
N GLY A 326 -26.03 3.62 11.20
CA GLY A 326 -27.33 4.14 11.62
C GLY A 326 -27.65 5.61 11.30
N GLY A 327 -27.21 6.14 10.17
CA GLY A 327 -27.86 7.32 9.58
C GLY A 327 -29.15 6.92 8.88
N GLU A 328 -30.30 7.25 9.46
CA GLU A 328 -31.58 7.20 8.75
C GLU A 328 -31.43 7.97 7.42
N MET A 329 -31.48 7.25 6.29
CA MET A 329 -31.67 7.85 4.97
C MET A 329 -33.08 8.44 4.89
N GLU A 330 -33.34 9.52 5.62
CA GLU A 330 -34.42 10.43 5.28
C GLU A 330 -33.96 11.29 4.10
N GLY A 331 -34.36 10.88 2.89
CA GLY A 331 -34.57 11.85 1.80
C GLY A 331 -33.70 11.79 0.55
N GLY A 332 -33.11 10.66 0.16
CA GLY A 332 -32.32 10.58 -1.08
C GLY A 332 -32.27 9.21 -1.76
N ASN A 333 -33.34 8.82 -2.44
CA ASN A 333 -33.48 7.78 -3.50
C ASN A 333 -32.24 6.92 -3.88
N GLY A 334 -31.76 6.05 -2.98
CA GLY A 334 -30.55 5.24 -3.21
C GLY A 334 -30.52 3.89 -2.49
N GLY A 335 -31.64 3.14 -2.49
CA GLY A 335 -31.71 1.78 -1.96
C GLY A 335 -30.84 0.78 -2.74
N GLY A 336 -29.52 0.83 -2.53
CA GLY A 336 -28.55 -0.07 -3.14
C GLY A 336 -28.61 -1.46 -2.52
N VAL A 337 -28.69 -2.51 -3.36
CA VAL A 337 -28.45 -3.89 -2.93
C VAL A 337 -26.96 -4.01 -2.60
N MET A 338 -26.63 -4.04 -1.30
CA MET A 338 -25.25 -4.25 -0.84
C MET A 338 -24.75 -5.62 -1.31
N THR A 339 -23.49 -5.70 -1.76
CA THR A 339 -22.92 -6.97 -2.24
C THR A 339 -22.67 -7.90 -1.05
N LYS A 340 -23.23 -9.11 -1.11
CA LYS A 340 -23.07 -10.12 -0.05
C LYS A 340 -21.60 -10.51 0.13
N CYS A 341 -21.14 -10.53 1.36
CA CYS A 341 -19.81 -10.98 1.74
C CYS A 341 -19.74 -12.52 1.79
N LEU A 342 -18.68 -13.07 1.19
CA LEU A 342 -18.39 -14.51 1.13
C LEU A 342 -17.05 -14.86 1.78
N CYS A 343 -16.58 -14.06 2.75
CA CYS A 343 -15.25 -14.25 3.35
C CYS A 343 -15.10 -15.51 4.23
N GLY A 344 -16.21 -16.17 4.59
CA GLY A 344 -16.21 -17.37 5.43
C GLY A 344 -15.85 -17.15 6.90
N SER A 345 -15.57 -15.92 7.32
CA SER A 345 -15.30 -15.57 8.72
C SER A 345 -16.53 -15.81 9.62
N ARG A 346 -16.29 -16.24 10.87
CA ARG A 346 -17.34 -16.34 11.90
C ARG A 346 -17.83 -14.98 12.37
N ARG A 347 -17.04 -13.92 12.17
CA ARG A 347 -17.37 -12.52 12.48
C ARG A 347 -17.73 -11.73 11.22
N CYS A 348 -18.24 -12.41 10.19
CA CYS A 348 -18.65 -11.78 8.94
C CYS A 348 -19.78 -10.77 9.17
N ARG A 349 -19.64 -9.56 8.62
CA ARG A 349 -20.66 -8.49 8.67
C ARG A 349 -21.79 -8.67 7.66
N GLY A 350 -21.73 -9.70 6.82
CA GLY A 350 -22.76 -10.04 5.83
C GLY A 350 -22.62 -9.34 4.49
N PHE A 351 -22.05 -8.14 4.45
CA PHE A 351 -21.85 -7.33 3.24
C PHE A 351 -20.42 -6.80 3.14
N LEU A 352 -20.02 -6.39 1.93
CA LEU A 352 -18.65 -5.95 1.63
C LEU A 352 -18.34 -4.51 2.09
N TRP A 353 -19.35 -3.64 2.15
CA TRP A 353 -19.30 -2.24 2.59
C TRP A 353 -20.61 -1.89 3.30
#